data_AF-A0A7C5HY96-F1
#
_entry.id   AF-A0A7C5HY96-F1
#
_cell.length_a   1.000
_cell.length_b   1.000
_cell.length_c   1.000
_cell.angle_alpha   90.00
_cell.angle_beta   90.00
_cell.angle_gamma   90.00
#
_symmetry.space_group_name_H-M   'P 1'
#
loop_
_entity.id
_entity.type
_entity.pdbx_description
1 polymer ?
#
loop_
_entity_poly.entity_id
_entity_poly.type
_entity_poly.pdbx_seq_one_letter_code
_entity_poly.pdbx_strand_id
1 'polypeptide(L)'
;MRHDDIKKMVYLYHDGELGEKDKRVVEQHIEECRECRKEFEEMKKLEEVMDKMELKQPPKEAWEKYESSVYNRLERNIGWIFLSIGAMIFLFFGGYKLMEGLIKDSGFPLILKLGILAALTGIVILIVSLGREQLFSYKRERYKEIKK
;
A
#
# COMPACT_ATOMS: atom_id res chain seq x y z
N MET A 1 28.14 -30.95 26.21
CA MET A 1 26.96 -31.07 25.33
C MET A 1 27.29 -32.02 24.19
N ARG A 2 26.30 -32.70 23.60
CA ARG A 2 26.54 -33.54 22.42
C ARG A 2 26.70 -32.63 21.20
N HIS A 3 27.58 -33.01 20.27
CA HIS A 3 27.86 -32.22 19.05
C HIS A 3 26.59 -31.92 18.23
N ASP A 4 25.64 -32.85 18.19
CA ASP A 4 24.36 -32.68 17.50
C ASP A 4 23.50 -31.52 18.04
N ASP A 5 23.57 -31.26 19.35
CA ASP A 5 22.78 -30.21 19.99
C ASP A 5 23.42 -28.84 19.72
N ILE A 6 24.76 -28.75 19.71
CA ILE A 6 25.49 -27.52 19.37
C ILE A 6 25.30 -27.17 17.90
N LYS A 7 25.25 -28.16 16.99
CA LYS A 7 25.09 -27.91 15.55
C LYS A 7 23.84 -27.09 15.23
N LYS A 8 22.71 -27.37 15.90
CA LYS A 8 21.48 -26.57 15.76
C LYS A 8 21.66 -25.15 16.29
N MET A 9 22.36 -25.00 17.41
CA MET A 9 22.64 -23.69 18.00
C MET A 9 23.59 -22.86 17.14
N VAL A 10 24.51 -23.46 16.38
CA VAL A 10 25.41 -22.76 15.44
C VAL A 10 24.64 -22.05 14.33
N TYR A 11 23.56 -22.65 13.80
CA TYR A 11 22.69 -21.98 12.83
C TYR A 11 21.97 -20.77 13.46
N LEU A 12 21.37 -20.96 14.64
CA LEU A 12 20.70 -19.87 15.37
C LEU A 12 21.67 -18.77 15.79
N TYR A 13 22.93 -19.13 16.08
CA TYR A 13 24.01 -18.18 16.39
C TYR A 13 24.32 -17.31 15.17
N HIS A 14 24.45 -17.92 14.00
CA HIS A 14 24.71 -17.25 12.73
C HIS A 14 23.60 -16.27 12.35
N ASP A 15 22.34 -16.67 12.54
CA ASP A 15 21.17 -15.84 12.24
C ASP A 15 20.90 -14.78 13.33
N GLY A 16 21.68 -14.78 14.41
CA GLY A 16 21.59 -13.82 15.52
C GLY A 16 20.42 -14.07 16.49
N GLU A 17 19.78 -15.23 16.41
CA GLU A 17 18.56 -15.58 17.16
C GLU A 17 18.85 -16.17 18.56
N LEU A 18 20.12 -16.41 18.91
CA LEU A 18 20.50 -16.90 20.24
C LEU A 18 20.53 -15.81 21.32
N GLY A 19 20.12 -16.17 22.53
CA GLY A 19 20.33 -15.35 23.72
C GLY A 19 21.79 -15.32 24.19
N GLU A 20 22.17 -14.29 24.95
CA GLU A 20 23.54 -14.02 25.42
C GLU A 20 24.21 -15.15 26.22
N LYS A 21 23.43 -16.04 26.85
CA LYS A 21 23.97 -17.21 27.56
C LYS A 21 24.35 -18.32 26.57
N ASP A 22 23.48 -18.59 25.61
CA ASP A 22 23.66 -19.66 24.63
C ASP A 22 24.72 -19.29 23.59
N LYS A 23 24.85 -18.00 23.25
CA LYS A 23 25.95 -17.49 22.42
C LYS A 23 27.31 -17.88 22.98
N ARG A 24 27.56 -17.61 24.27
CA ARG A 24 28.83 -17.94 24.93
C ARG A 24 29.12 -19.43 24.93
N VAL A 25 28.08 -20.26 25.10
CA VAL A 25 28.21 -21.72 25.04
C VAL A 25 28.64 -22.17 23.64
N VAL A 26 28.06 -21.59 22.60
CA VAL A 26 28.42 -21.89 21.20
C VAL A 26 29.82 -21.39 20.88
N GLU A 27 30.18 -20.16 21.27
CA GLU A 27 31.51 -19.58 21.07
C GLU A 27 32.60 -20.45 21.73
N GLN A 28 32.42 -20.79 23.00
CA GLN A 28 33.35 -21.67 23.72
C GLN A 28 33.47 -23.03 23.04
N HIS A 29 32.35 -23.61 22.57
CA HIS A 29 32.40 -24.90 21.89
C HIS A 29 33.10 -24.84 20.53
N ILE A 30 32.94 -23.76 19.77
CA ILE A 30 33.66 -23.54 18.49
C ILE A 30 35.18 -23.38 18.73
N GLU A 31 35.57 -22.80 19.87
CA GLU A 31 36.98 -22.70 20.28
C GLU A 31 37.59 -24.05 20.68
N GLU A 32 36.80 -24.94 21.27
CA GLU A 32 37.28 -26.25 21.75
C GLU A 32 37.14 -27.36 20.68
N CYS A 33 36.11 -27.30 19.83
CA CYS A 33 35.78 -28.35 18.86
C CYS A 33 36.16 -27.96 17.42
N ARG A 34 37.08 -28.73 16.83
CA ARG A 34 37.52 -28.56 15.44
C ARG A 34 36.42 -28.82 14.41
N GLU A 35 35.53 -29.78 14.66
CA GLU A 35 34.45 -30.12 13.73
C GLU A 35 33.40 -29.01 13.65
N CYS A 36 32.89 -28.53 14.79
CA CYS A 36 31.92 -27.44 14.83
C CYS A 36 32.50 -26.13 14.29
N ARG A 37 33.79 -25.86 14.51
CA ARG A 37 34.47 -24.71 13.88
C ARG A 37 34.48 -24.81 12.36
N LYS A 38 34.82 -25.98 11.84
CA LYS A 38 34.87 -26.21 10.39
C LYS A 38 33.49 -26.02 9.75
N GLU A 39 32.44 -26.54 10.38
CA GLU A 39 31.06 -26.36 9.89
C GLU A 39 30.63 -24.89 9.89
N PHE A 40 30.95 -24.14 10.95
CA PHE A 40 30.65 -22.71 11.03
C PHE A 40 31.40 -21.90 9.95
N GLU A 41 32.69 -22.21 9.71
CA GLU A 41 33.48 -21.59 8.64
C GLU A 41 32.95 -21.92 7.24
N GLU A 42 32.47 -23.14 7.01
CA GLU A 42 31.85 -23.54 5.73
C GLU A 42 30.55 -22.78 5.47
N MET A 43 29.71 -22.61 6.50
CA MET A 43 28.48 -21.82 6.40
C MET A 43 28.76 -20.35 6.07
N LYS A 44 29.73 -19.73 6.77
CA LYS A 44 30.16 -18.36 6.51
C LYS A 44 30.69 -18.18 5.09
N LYS A 45 31.46 -19.14 4.57
CA LYS A 45 31.94 -19.12 3.17
C LYS A 45 30.79 -19.16 2.17
N LEU A 46 29.74 -19.95 2.44
CA LEU A 46 28.57 -20.01 1.58
C LEU A 46 27.85 -18.66 1.54
N GLU A 47 27.67 -18.03 2.71
CA GLU A 47 27.09 -16.68 2.81
C GLU A 47 27.92 -15.65 2.03
N GLU A 48 29.24 -15.64 2.20
CA GLU A 48 30.13 -14.74 1.45
C GLU A 48 30.05 -14.93 -0.08
N VAL A 49 29.80 -16.16 -0.55
CA VAL A 49 29.60 -16.44 -1.97
C VAL A 49 28.24 -15.95 -2.44
N MET A 50 27.19 -16.16 -1.64
CA MET A 50 25.84 -15.70 -1.94
C MET A 50 25.75 -14.18 -1.96
N ASP A 51 26.43 -13.49 -1.05
CA ASP A 51 26.46 -12.03 -0.96
C ASP A 51 27.16 -11.39 -2.17
N LYS A 52 28.14 -12.10 -2.75
CA LYS A 52 28.82 -11.69 -4.00
C LYS A 52 28.02 -11.98 -5.26
N MET A 53 26.89 -12.69 -5.18
CA MET A 53 26.02 -12.88 -6.33
C MET A 53 25.23 -11.60 -6.60
N GLU A 54 25.57 -10.90 -7.68
CA GLU A 54 24.75 -9.79 -8.15
C GLU A 54 23.39 -10.31 -8.62
N LEU A 55 22.34 -9.95 -7.88
CA LEU A 55 20.97 -10.16 -8.32
C LEU A 55 20.74 -9.37 -9.61
N LYS A 56 20.28 -10.08 -10.65
CA LYS A 56 19.96 -9.46 -11.93
C LYS A 56 18.90 -8.39 -11.72
N GLN A 57 19.29 -7.14 -11.95
CA GLN A 57 18.37 -6.01 -11.85
C GLN A 57 17.20 -6.19 -12.82
N PRO A 58 15.96 -5.83 -12.43
CA PRO A 58 14.83 -5.87 -13.34
C PRO A 58 15.09 -4.99 -14.57
N PRO A 59 14.65 -5.39 -15.77
CA PRO A 59 14.78 -4.54 -16.95
C PRO A 59 14.00 -3.24 -16.77
N LYS A 60 14.47 -2.14 -17.40
CA LYS A 60 13.82 -0.82 -17.32
C LYS A 60 12.33 -0.85 -17.65
N GLU A 61 11.93 -1.69 -18.61
CA GLU A 61 10.52 -1.89 -18.98
C GLU A 61 9.65 -2.39 -17.81
N ALA A 62 10.20 -3.21 -16.91
CA ALA A 62 9.48 -3.68 -15.72
C ALA A 62 9.25 -2.53 -14.71
N TRP A 63 10.21 -1.62 -14.59
CA TRP A 63 10.10 -0.42 -13.76
C TRP A 63 9.08 0.56 -14.32
N GLU A 64 9.10 0.84 -15.62
CA GLU A 64 8.12 1.72 -16.28
C GLU A 64 6.69 1.16 -16.15
N LYS A 65 6.53 -0.16 -16.28
CA LYS A 65 5.24 -0.83 -16.08
C LYS A 65 4.78 -0.77 -14.63
N TYR A 66 5.70 -0.86 -13.67
CA TYR A 66 5.38 -0.71 -12.26
C TYR A 66 4.91 0.72 -11.93
N GLU A 67 5.71 1.73 -12.29
CA GLU A 67 5.42 3.16 -12.06
C GLU A 67 4.08 3.56 -12.69
N SER A 68 3.89 3.28 -13.97
CA SER A 68 2.65 3.62 -14.70
C SER A 68 1.41 2.92 -14.16
N SER A 69 1.57 1.77 -13.50
CA SER A 69 0.44 1.02 -12.96
C SER A 69 0.09 1.44 -11.53
N VAL A 70 1.06 1.84 -10.71
CA VAL A 70 0.85 2.22 -9.31
C VAL A 70 0.43 3.69 -9.21
N TYR A 71 1.16 4.58 -9.85
CA TYR A 71 0.94 6.04 -9.75
C TYR A 71 -0.41 6.45 -10.35
N ASN A 72 -0.72 5.97 -11.56
CA ASN A 72 -1.99 6.27 -12.23
C ASN A 72 -3.22 5.65 -11.55
N ARG A 73 -3.04 4.65 -10.67
CA ARG A 73 -4.14 4.05 -9.89
C ARG A 73 -4.40 4.83 -8.62
N LEU A 74 -3.37 5.28 -7.93
CA LEU A 74 -3.51 6.03 -6.68
C LEU A 74 -4.06 7.43 -6.92
N GLU A 75 -3.44 8.20 -7.81
CA GLU A 75 -3.79 9.60 -8.03
C GLU A 75 -5.27 9.77 -8.43
N ARG A 76 -5.74 8.88 -9.32
CA ARG A 76 -7.11 8.95 -9.81
C ARG A 76 -8.15 8.54 -8.77
N ASN A 77 -7.87 7.53 -7.93
CA ASN A 77 -8.80 7.11 -6.88
C ASN A 77 -8.87 8.14 -5.75
N ILE A 78 -7.72 8.69 -5.37
CA ILE A 78 -7.61 9.72 -4.33
C ILE A 78 -8.31 11.01 -4.78
N GLY A 79 -8.15 11.40 -6.05
CA GLY A 79 -8.83 12.56 -6.63
C GLY A 79 -10.36 12.51 -6.48
N TRP A 80 -10.98 11.36 -6.74
CA TRP A 80 -12.44 11.21 -6.57
C TRP A 80 -12.91 11.24 -5.12
N ILE A 81 -12.11 10.70 -4.20
CA ILE A 81 -12.41 10.77 -2.77
C ILE A 81 -12.40 12.22 -2.31
N PHE A 82 -11.34 12.97 -2.64
CA PHE A 82 -11.26 14.39 -2.30
C PHE A 82 -12.34 15.23 -2.98
N LEU A 83 -12.66 14.96 -4.25
CA LEU A 83 -13.74 15.65 -4.96
C LEU A 83 -15.11 15.39 -4.33
N SER A 84 -15.39 14.15 -3.91
CA SER A 84 -16.63 13.79 -3.23
C SER A 84 -16.75 14.47 -1.86
N ILE A 85 -15.66 14.49 -1.09
CA ILE A 85 -15.60 15.16 0.22
C ILE A 85 -15.79 16.68 0.04
N GLY A 86 -15.08 17.29 -0.92
CA GLY A 86 -15.19 18.71 -1.21
C GLY A 86 -16.61 19.10 -1.65
N ALA A 87 -17.23 18.31 -2.52
CA ALA A 87 -18.59 18.52 -2.96
C ALA A 87 -19.60 18.39 -1.81
N MET A 88 -19.41 17.42 -0.91
CA MET A 88 -20.24 17.26 0.28
C MET A 88 -20.14 18.48 1.21
N ILE A 89 -18.93 18.94 1.52
CA ILE A 89 -18.70 20.14 2.35
C ILE A 89 -19.34 21.37 1.69
N PHE A 90 -19.15 21.55 0.39
CA PHE A 90 -19.72 22.66 -0.37
C PHE A 90 -21.25 22.67 -0.32
N LEU A 91 -21.89 21.50 -0.46
CA LEU A 91 -23.34 21.36 -0.34
C LEU A 91 -23.86 21.68 1.06
N PHE A 92 -23.17 21.20 2.10
CA PHE A 92 -23.55 21.50 3.49
C PHE A 92 -23.41 22.99 3.81
N PHE A 93 -22.28 23.59 3.43
CA PHE A 93 -22.03 25.01 3.67
C PHE A 93 -22.95 25.91 2.83
N GLY A 94 -23.12 25.60 1.55
CA GLY A 94 -24.02 26.30 0.65
C GLY A 94 -25.48 26.18 1.10
N GLY A 95 -25.90 24.99 1.52
CA GLY A 95 -27.22 24.76 2.11
C GLY A 95 -27.43 25.57 3.40
N TYR A 96 -26.45 25.59 4.29
CA TYR A 96 -26.49 26.39 5.52
C TYR A 96 -26.61 27.90 5.22
N LYS A 97 -25.80 28.42 4.28
CA LYS A 97 -25.85 29.84 3.89
C LYS A 97 -27.16 30.20 3.19
N LEU A 98 -27.70 29.29 2.38
CA LEU A 98 -29.04 29.46 1.80
C LEU A 98 -30.11 29.51 2.89
N MET A 99 -30.06 28.63 3.90
CA MET A 99 -30.99 28.69 5.03
C MET A 99 -30.90 30.02 5.78
N GLU A 100 -29.69 30.52 6.06
CA GLU A 100 -29.47 31.81 6.72
C GLU A 100 -30.08 32.99 5.92
N GLY A 101 -29.88 33.01 4.60
CA GLY A 101 -30.45 34.03 3.71
C GLY A 101 -31.97 33.91 3.52
N LEU A 102 -32.48 32.68 3.46
CA LEU A 102 -33.89 32.39 3.19
C LEU A 102 -34.79 32.48 4.43
N ILE A 103 -34.24 32.37 5.64
CA ILE A 103 -34.97 32.61 6.90
C ILE A 103 -35.20 34.13 7.12
N LYS A 104 -34.35 34.99 6.55
CA LYS A 104 -34.50 36.45 6.63
C LYS A 104 -35.54 37.02 5.66
N ASP A 105 -35.89 36.31 4.59
CA ASP A 105 -36.80 36.80 3.56
C ASP A 105 -38.12 36.01 3.54
N SER A 106 -39.22 36.68 3.94
CA SER A 106 -40.53 36.07 4.22
C SER A 106 -41.38 35.77 2.97
N GLY A 107 -40.89 36.07 1.77
CA GLY A 107 -41.67 36.05 0.53
C GLY A 107 -41.56 34.79 -0.35
N PHE A 108 -40.63 33.87 -0.07
CA PHE A 108 -40.40 32.71 -0.94
C PHE A 108 -41.10 31.43 -0.42
N PRO A 109 -41.87 30.72 -1.28
CA PRO A 109 -42.50 29.46 -0.90
C PRO A 109 -41.46 28.38 -0.58
N LEU A 110 -41.62 27.75 0.59
CA LEU A 110 -40.74 26.70 1.14
C LEU A 110 -40.45 25.56 0.15
N ILE A 111 -41.42 25.20 -0.68
CA ILE A 111 -41.31 24.13 -1.67
C ILE A 111 -40.22 24.42 -2.72
N LEU A 112 -40.07 25.69 -3.12
CA LEU A 112 -39.13 26.10 -4.17
C LEU A 112 -37.69 26.07 -3.65
N LYS A 113 -37.51 26.41 -2.37
CA LYS A 113 -36.23 26.35 -1.64
C LYS A 113 -35.72 24.92 -1.55
N LEU A 114 -36.61 23.99 -1.16
CA LEU A 114 -36.29 22.57 -1.08
C LEU A 114 -36.04 21.96 -2.46
N GLY A 115 -36.78 22.38 -3.48
CA GLY A 115 -36.60 21.93 -4.87
C GLY A 115 -35.22 22.29 -5.43
N ILE A 116 -34.75 23.53 -5.21
CA ILE A 116 -33.42 23.97 -5.68
C ILE A 116 -32.30 23.20 -4.97
N LEU A 117 -32.43 23.01 -3.65
CA LEU A 117 -31.43 22.28 -2.87
C LEU A 117 -31.35 20.82 -3.32
N ALA A 118 -32.51 20.14 -3.47
CA ALA A 118 -32.56 18.77 -3.97
C ALA A 118 -32.02 18.63 -5.40
N ALA A 119 -32.31 19.59 -6.29
CA ALA A 119 -31.79 19.59 -7.65
C ALA A 119 -30.27 19.75 -7.69
N LEU A 120 -29.70 20.67 -6.90
CA LEU A 120 -28.25 20.85 -6.80
C LEU A 120 -27.57 19.60 -6.22
N THR A 121 -28.15 18.99 -5.19
CA THR A 121 -27.65 17.73 -4.62
C THR A 121 -27.69 16.60 -5.66
N GLY A 122 -28.80 16.47 -6.40
CA GLY A 122 -28.93 15.46 -7.45
C GLY A 122 -27.91 15.62 -8.57
N ILE A 123 -27.66 16.85 -9.03
CA ILE A 123 -26.66 17.13 -10.07
C ILE A 123 -25.25 16.76 -9.60
N VAL A 124 -24.89 17.11 -8.36
CA VAL A 124 -23.58 16.75 -7.79
C VAL A 124 -23.43 15.22 -7.70
N ILE A 125 -24.45 14.52 -7.21
CA ILE A 125 -24.43 13.05 -7.14
C ILE A 125 -24.29 12.42 -8.52
N LEU A 126 -25.01 12.93 -9.52
CA LEU A 126 -24.93 12.44 -10.90
C LEU A 126 -23.55 12.68 -11.51
N ILE A 127 -22.95 13.86 -11.32
CA ILE A 127 -21.61 14.16 -11.82
C ILE A 127 -20.58 13.22 -11.19
N VAL A 128 -20.66 12.98 -9.89
CA VAL A 128 -19.77 12.04 -9.18
C VAL A 128 -20.00 10.60 -9.66
N SER A 129 -21.26 10.19 -9.84
CA SER A 129 -21.61 8.84 -10.31
C SER A 129 -21.13 8.59 -11.73
N LEU A 130 -21.41 9.52 -12.66
CA LEU A 130 -20.99 9.42 -14.06
C LEU A 130 -19.46 9.48 -14.19
N GLY A 131 -18.81 10.34 -13.41
CA GLY A 131 -17.35 10.43 -13.37
C GLY A 131 -16.70 9.11 -12.89
N ARG A 132 -17.29 8.48 -11.87
CA ARG A 132 -16.85 7.16 -11.39
C ARG A 132 -17.07 6.06 -12.45
N GLU A 133 -18.22 6.06 -13.12
CA GLU A 133 -18.60 5.01 -14.07
C GLU A 133 -17.79 5.06 -15.37
N GLN A 134 -17.63 6.23 -15.97
CA GLN A 134 -16.86 6.38 -17.21
C GLN A 134 -15.39 6.00 -17.03
N LEU A 135 -14.79 6.32 -15.87
CA LEU A 135 -13.40 5.95 -15.59
C LEU A 135 -13.21 4.47 -15.26
N PHE A 136 -14.24 3.81 -14.70
CA PHE A 136 -14.21 2.37 -14.50
C PHE A 136 -14.39 1.61 -15.82
N SER A 137 -15.28 2.10 -16.69
CA SER A 137 -15.55 1.49 -18.00
C SER A 137 -14.37 1.60 -18.97
N TYR A 138 -13.66 2.74 -18.99
CA TYR A 138 -12.45 2.92 -19.82
C TYR A 138 -11.36 1.88 -19.52
N LYS A 139 -11.28 1.37 -18.29
CA LYS A 139 -10.37 0.27 -17.95
C LYS A 139 -10.84 -1.10 -18.45
N ARG A 140 -12.15 -1.34 -18.61
CA ARG A 140 -12.67 -2.63 -19.10
C ARG A 140 -12.60 -2.76 -20.62
N GLU A 141 -12.69 -1.67 -21.37
CA GLU A 141 -12.56 -1.72 -22.84
C GLU A 141 -11.12 -2.04 -23.28
N ARG A 142 -10.11 -1.55 -22.57
CA ARG A 142 -8.69 -1.80 -22.92
C ARG A 142 -8.23 -3.26 -22.72
N TYR A 143 -9.02 -4.11 -22.07
CA TYR A 143 -8.77 -5.56 -21.96
C TYR A 143 -9.65 -6.40 -22.89
N LYS A 144 -10.55 -5.80 -23.69
CA LYS A 144 -11.28 -6.53 -24.74
C LYS A 144 -10.44 -6.81 -25.97
N GLU A 145 -9.34 -6.08 -26.20
CA GLU A 145 -8.47 -6.29 -27.36
C GLU A 145 -7.44 -7.43 -27.17
N ILE A 146 -7.31 -7.99 -25.97
CA ILE A 146 -6.45 -9.18 -25.72
C ILE A 146 -7.32 -10.43 -25.61
N LYS A 147 -8.08 -10.70 -26.67
CA LYS A 147 -8.67 -12.03 -26.94
C LYS A 147 -8.70 -12.28 -28.44
N LYS A 148 -7.53 -12.59 -29.01
CA LYS A 148 -7.27 -13.79 -29.82
C LYS A 148 -5.79 -13.89 -30.15
#